data_AF-A0A6G8S218-F1
#
_entry.id   AF-A0A6G8S218-F1
#
_cell.length_a   1.000
_cell.length_b   1.000
_cell.length_c   1.000
_cell.angle_alpha   90.00
_cell.angle_beta   90.00
_cell.angle_gamma   90.00
#
_symmetry.space_group_name_H-M   'P 1'
#
loop_
_entity.id
_entity.type
_entity.pdbx_description
1 polymer ?
#
loop_
_entity_poly.entity_id
_entity_poly.type
_entity_poly.pdbx_seq_one_letter_code
_entity_poly.pdbx_strand_id
1 'polypeptide(L)'
;MKALLLLLTCIVSTLSIASVNETNYTFSANVQSVKDRYQKLLNAYMSDPNDPISPEYSKELTTLLKEGKETKLKTYFEQQTASYIKHLKSDIQKGDQSASMALLEYVLFFQNDEIRNELDLKPIEYLSDQDNAYASYLLAQYYGDHSPQYMTYLEKAGHQGSPIAQRTLVDEYNFRRPIEQQDEEKAQYWKEQAIKSMGEDAYQEEVCKLANCETGSFKMVDFSKLIEDEPVDSPARVASDMLKQNHDSSEQDDEK
;
A
#
# COMPACT_ATOMS: atom_id res chain seq x y z
N MET A 1 -28.71 -1.94 -9.92
CA MET A 1 -27.69 -2.25 -10.94
C MET A 1 -26.36 -2.29 -10.22
N LYS A 2 -25.74 -3.48 -10.16
CA LYS A 2 -24.41 -3.70 -9.59
C LYS A 2 -23.41 -3.05 -10.56
N ALA A 3 -22.83 -1.92 -10.18
CA ALA A 3 -21.77 -1.29 -10.94
C ALA A 3 -20.49 -1.37 -10.12
N LEU A 4 -19.63 -2.31 -10.54
CA LEU A 4 -18.18 -2.25 -10.40
C LEU A 4 -17.64 -1.98 -8.99
N LEU A 5 -17.95 -2.88 -8.05
CA LEU A 5 -17.12 -3.05 -6.86
C LEU A 5 -15.83 -3.74 -7.31
N LEU A 6 -14.78 -2.96 -7.57
CA LEU A 6 -13.42 -3.46 -7.54
C LEU A 6 -13.25 -4.15 -6.18
N LEU A 7 -13.15 -5.48 -6.20
CA LEU A 7 -12.75 -6.33 -5.09
C LEU A 7 -11.31 -5.97 -4.75
N LEU A 8 -11.13 -4.85 -4.05
CA LEU A 8 -9.98 -4.65 -3.19
C LEU A 8 -10.31 -5.42 -1.92
N THR A 9 -9.98 -6.70 -1.88
CA THR A 9 -9.78 -7.41 -0.61
C THR A 9 -8.57 -6.77 0.05
N CYS A 10 -8.76 -5.58 0.64
CA CYS A 10 -7.87 -5.08 1.66
C CYS A 10 -8.05 -6.03 2.85
N ILE A 11 -7.21 -7.06 2.85
CA ILE A 11 -6.84 -7.74 4.08
C ILE A 11 -6.51 -6.61 5.06
N VAL A 12 -7.24 -6.56 6.16
CA VAL A 12 -6.88 -5.76 7.33
C VAL A 12 -5.64 -6.41 7.93
N SER A 13 -4.53 -6.31 7.20
CA SER A 13 -3.21 -6.64 7.70
C SER A 13 -2.85 -5.46 8.58
N THR A 14 -2.82 -5.71 9.88
CA THR A 14 -2.13 -4.88 10.84
C THR A 14 -0.82 -4.36 10.22
N LEU A 15 -0.68 -3.04 10.14
CA LEU A 15 0.59 -2.34 9.91
C LEU A 15 1.56 -2.74 11.03
N SER A 16 2.21 -3.88 10.84
CA SER A 16 3.27 -4.46 11.66
C SER A 16 3.82 -5.54 10.74
N ILE A 17 4.73 -5.22 9.82
CA ILE A 17 6.15 -5.10 10.10
C ILE A 17 6.73 -3.98 9.23
N ALA A 18 7.19 -2.90 9.86
CA ALA A 18 8.12 -1.96 9.25
C ALA A 18 9.25 -1.76 10.25
N SER A 19 10.48 -1.92 9.78
CA SER A 19 11.67 -1.90 10.62
C SER A 19 11.99 -0.51 11.18
N VAL A 20 12.73 -0.57 12.28
CA VAL A 20 12.86 0.39 13.40
C VAL A 20 13.19 1.85 13.03
N ASN A 21 13.58 2.19 11.80
CA ASN A 21 13.96 3.57 11.44
C ASN A 21 12.86 4.41 10.77
N GLU A 22 11.83 3.81 10.17
CA GLU A 22 10.65 4.58 9.69
C GLU A 22 9.44 4.45 10.62
N THR A 23 9.33 3.35 11.37
CA THR A 23 8.26 3.15 12.37
C THR A 23 8.43 3.98 13.64
N ASN A 24 9.57 4.66 13.81
CA ASN A 24 9.86 5.47 14.99
C ASN A 24 9.70 6.97 14.78
N TYR A 25 9.27 7.43 13.59
CA TYR A 25 8.94 8.85 13.47
C TYR A 25 7.79 9.17 14.43
N THR A 26 8.11 9.93 15.46
CA THR A 26 7.19 10.24 16.54
C THR A 26 6.52 11.57 16.24
N PHE A 27 5.24 11.51 15.91
CA PHE A 27 4.41 12.71 15.83
C PHE A 27 4.30 13.37 17.21
N SER A 28 4.05 14.67 17.23
CA SER A 28 3.65 15.31 18.48
C SER A 28 2.40 14.61 19.02
N ALA A 29 2.24 14.59 20.35
CA ALA A 29 1.09 13.91 20.96
C ALA A 29 -0.26 14.44 20.44
N ASN A 30 -0.33 15.72 20.09
CA ASN A 30 -1.54 16.32 19.52
C ASN A 30 -1.80 15.81 18.09
N VAL A 31 -0.78 15.84 17.23
CA VAL A 31 -0.89 15.36 15.85
C VAL A 31 -1.19 13.87 15.82
N GLN A 32 -0.54 13.06 16.65
CA GLN A 32 -0.83 11.62 16.77
C GLN A 32 -2.29 11.38 17.16
N SER A 33 -2.80 12.11 18.17
CA SER A 33 -4.21 11.99 18.60
C SER A 33 -5.19 12.35 17.49
N VAL A 34 -4.88 13.35 16.66
CA VAL A 34 -5.68 13.74 15.49
C VAL A 34 -5.65 12.64 14.42
N LYS A 35 -4.48 12.08 14.10
CA LYS A 35 -4.30 10.96 13.16
C LYS A 35 -5.06 9.72 13.61
N ASP A 36 -4.92 9.31 14.87
CA ASP A 36 -5.58 8.12 15.41
C ASP A 36 -7.10 8.23 15.32
N ARG A 37 -7.66 9.43 15.58
CA ARG A 37 -9.09 9.69 15.42
C ARG A 37 -9.51 9.56 13.96
N TYR A 38 -8.74 10.11 13.02
CA TYR A 38 -9.07 10.02 11.61
C TYR A 38 -8.93 8.59 11.08
N GLN A 39 -7.91 7.84 11.50
CA GLN A 39 -7.76 6.43 11.16
C GLN A 39 -8.93 5.58 11.68
N LYS A 40 -9.39 5.83 12.91
CA LYS A 40 -10.59 5.16 13.45
C LYS A 40 -11.84 5.46 12.61
N LEU A 41 -12.00 6.70 12.13
CA LEU A 41 -13.07 7.05 11.21
C LEU A 41 -12.98 6.25 9.90
N LEU A 42 -11.80 6.17 9.28
CA LEU A 42 -11.58 5.40 8.05
C LEU A 42 -11.92 3.92 8.26
N ASN A 43 -11.41 3.33 9.34
CA ASN A 43 -11.66 1.93 9.67
C ASN A 43 -13.16 1.66 9.89
N ALA A 44 -13.85 2.55 10.63
CA ALA A 44 -15.29 2.43 10.86
C ALA A 44 -16.08 2.57 9.55
N TYR A 45 -15.71 3.53 8.69
CA TYR A 45 -16.36 3.77 7.41
C TYR A 45 -16.25 2.57 6.45
N MET A 46 -15.13 1.83 6.49
CA MET A 46 -14.89 0.64 5.66
C MET A 46 -15.44 -0.66 6.27
N SER A 47 -15.98 -0.62 7.49
CA SER A 47 -16.44 -1.82 8.21
C SER A 47 -17.93 -2.13 7.98
N ASP A 48 -18.34 -3.38 8.20
CA ASP A 48 -19.76 -3.75 8.20
C ASP A 48 -20.42 -3.24 9.49
N PRO A 49 -21.39 -2.31 9.42
CA PRO A 49 -22.02 -1.75 10.62
C PRO A 49 -22.87 -2.76 11.42
N ASN A 50 -23.07 -3.98 10.91
CA ASN A 50 -23.77 -5.06 11.60
C ASN A 50 -22.83 -6.08 12.25
N ASP A 51 -21.53 -6.05 11.95
CA ASP A 51 -20.55 -6.91 12.59
C ASP A 51 -20.26 -6.38 14.02
N PRO A 52 -20.41 -7.20 15.07
CA PRO A 52 -20.11 -6.82 16.45
C PRO A 52 -18.65 -6.40 16.70
N ILE A 53 -17.72 -6.81 15.83
CA ILE A 53 -16.28 -6.54 15.94
C ILE A 53 -15.93 -5.23 15.21
N SER A 54 -16.86 -4.65 14.44
CA SER A 54 -16.60 -3.43 13.71
C SER A 54 -16.21 -2.27 14.63
N PRO A 55 -15.15 -1.52 14.27
CA PRO A 55 -14.67 -0.43 15.09
C PRO A 55 -15.73 0.68 15.16
N GLU A 56 -16.22 0.96 16.37
CA GLU A 56 -17.14 2.08 16.59
C GLU A 56 -16.36 3.41 16.59
N TYR A 57 -16.83 4.37 15.77
CA TYR A 57 -16.32 5.74 15.76
C TYR A 57 -17.30 6.72 16.40
N SER A 58 -18.53 6.76 15.89
CA SER A 58 -19.61 7.61 16.44
C SER A 58 -20.97 6.96 16.18
N LYS A 59 -21.93 7.24 17.06
CA LYS A 59 -23.32 6.79 16.88
C LYS A 59 -23.93 7.28 15.56
N GLU A 60 -23.61 8.51 15.18
CA GLU A 60 -24.09 9.11 13.93
C GLU A 60 -23.59 8.34 12.71
N LEU A 61 -22.29 8.04 12.64
CA LEU A 61 -21.72 7.25 11.54
C LEU A 61 -22.37 5.86 11.48
N THR A 62 -22.48 5.17 12.61
CA THR A 62 -23.12 3.85 12.67
C THR A 62 -24.56 3.88 12.17
N THR A 63 -25.33 4.91 12.55
CA THR A 63 -26.70 5.10 12.03
C THR A 63 -26.68 5.32 10.52
N LEU A 64 -25.84 6.22 10.03
CA LEU A 64 -25.75 6.53 8.60
C LEU A 64 -25.35 5.31 7.76
N LEU A 65 -24.43 4.47 8.25
CA LEU A 65 -24.00 3.23 7.60
C LEU A 65 -25.14 2.22 7.53
N LYS A 66 -25.89 2.02 8.62
CA LYS A 66 -27.07 1.12 8.65
C LYS A 66 -28.20 1.59 7.74
N GLU A 67 -28.39 2.90 7.63
CA GLU A 67 -29.42 3.48 6.77
C GLU A 67 -29.05 3.44 5.27
N GLY A 68 -27.78 3.20 4.92
CA GLY A 68 -27.31 3.13 3.52
C GLY A 68 -27.48 4.44 2.74
N LYS A 69 -27.54 5.60 3.43
CA LYS A 69 -27.78 6.90 2.79
C LYS A 69 -26.47 7.51 2.29
N GLU A 70 -26.02 7.07 1.12
CA GLU A 70 -24.74 7.45 0.49
C GLU A 70 -24.45 8.96 0.52
N THR A 71 -25.42 9.81 0.14
CA THR A 71 -25.20 11.27 0.15
C THR A 71 -24.91 11.82 1.54
N LYS A 72 -25.62 11.33 2.57
CA LYS A 72 -25.40 11.78 3.95
C LYS A 72 -24.08 11.26 4.50
N LEU A 73 -23.72 10.02 4.17
CA LEU A 73 -22.41 9.44 4.50
C LEU A 73 -21.27 10.24 3.88
N LYS A 74 -21.39 10.59 2.59
CA LYS A 74 -20.42 11.43 1.89
C LYS A 74 -20.26 12.77 2.58
N THR A 75 -21.36 13.47 2.86
CA THR A 75 -21.32 14.77 3.56
C THR A 75 -20.71 14.67 4.96
N TYR A 76 -21.06 13.62 5.72
CA TYR A 76 -20.45 13.39 7.03
C TYR A 76 -18.94 13.20 6.93
N PHE A 77 -18.49 12.36 5.98
CA PHE A 77 -17.08 12.08 5.78
C PHE A 77 -16.29 13.31 5.31
N GLU A 78 -16.87 14.11 4.41
CA GLU A 78 -16.30 15.39 3.96
C GLU A 78 -16.13 16.37 5.14
N GLN A 79 -17.12 16.46 6.04
CA GLN A 79 -17.03 17.31 7.23
C GLN A 79 -15.93 16.85 8.19
N GLN A 80 -15.83 15.55 8.45
CA GLN A 80 -14.78 15.01 9.32
C GLN A 80 -13.38 15.21 8.71
N THR A 81 -13.26 15.02 7.39
CA THR A 81 -12.03 15.27 6.64
C THR A 81 -11.62 16.74 6.69
N ALA A 82 -12.56 17.66 6.47
CA ALA A 82 -12.29 19.10 6.59
C ALA A 82 -11.84 19.48 8.01
N SER A 83 -12.44 18.87 9.04
CA SER A 83 -12.02 19.05 10.43
C SER A 83 -10.59 18.55 10.68
N TYR A 84 -10.25 17.36 10.19
CA TYR A 84 -8.89 16.78 10.28
C TYR A 84 -7.84 17.71 9.65
N ILE A 85 -8.06 18.14 8.40
CA ILE A 85 -7.14 19.04 7.69
C ILE A 85 -7.02 20.40 8.39
N LYS A 86 -8.13 20.95 8.90
CA LYS A 86 -8.12 22.19 9.67
C LYS A 86 -7.26 22.08 10.94
N HIS A 87 -7.32 20.96 11.65
CA HIS A 87 -6.48 20.70 12.81
C HIS A 87 -5.00 20.68 12.44
N LEU A 88 -4.62 19.94 11.40
CA LEU A 88 -3.23 19.90 10.93
C LEU A 88 -2.72 21.28 10.51
N LYS A 89 -3.49 22.02 9.70
CA LYS A 89 -3.14 23.39 9.29
C LYS A 89 -2.96 24.32 10.49
N SER A 90 -3.78 24.19 11.54
CA SER A 90 -3.63 24.97 12.77
C SER A 90 -2.35 24.64 13.54
N ASP A 91 -1.93 23.38 13.58
CA ASP A 91 -0.71 22.97 14.29
C ASP A 91 0.56 23.35 13.51
N ILE A 92 0.50 23.31 12.17
CA ILE A 92 1.56 23.87 11.30
C ILE A 92 1.77 25.36 11.61
N GLN A 93 0.69 26.14 11.76
CA GLN A 93 0.77 27.56 12.10
C GLN A 93 1.39 27.82 13.49
N LYS A 94 1.30 26.85 14.40
CA LYS A 94 1.96 26.91 15.73
C LYS A 94 3.41 26.44 15.69
N GLY A 95 3.91 26.03 14.52
CA GLY A 95 5.28 25.55 14.32
C GLY A 95 5.47 24.04 14.53
N ASP A 96 4.40 23.24 14.60
CA ASP A 96 4.52 21.78 14.72
C ASP A 96 4.88 21.16 13.37
N GLN A 97 6.18 20.85 13.18
CA GLN A 97 6.68 20.25 11.95
C GLN A 97 6.10 18.86 11.70
N SER A 98 5.69 18.12 12.73
CA SER A 98 5.07 16.80 12.57
C SER A 98 3.66 16.88 11.97
N ALA A 99 2.98 18.03 12.11
CA ALA A 99 1.73 18.28 11.41
C ALA A 99 1.94 18.44 9.89
N SER A 100 3.09 18.98 9.47
CA SER A 100 3.45 19.08 8.04
C SER A 100 3.69 17.70 7.44
N MET A 101 4.39 16.83 8.17
CA MET A 101 4.58 15.41 7.82
C MET A 101 3.22 14.69 7.68
N ALA A 102 2.33 14.84 8.66
CA ALA A 102 1.01 14.21 8.64
C ALA A 102 0.10 14.72 7.50
N LEU A 103 0.24 15.99 7.11
CA LEU A 103 -0.49 16.56 5.99
C LEU A 103 0.05 16.02 4.65
N LEU A 104 1.37 15.87 4.52
CA LEU A 104 1.97 15.24 3.34
C LEU A 104 1.54 13.78 3.20
N GLU A 105 1.54 13.00 4.28
CA GLU A 105 1.01 11.63 4.24
C GLU A 105 -0.43 11.57 3.74
N TYR A 106 -1.28 12.47 4.24
CA TYR A 106 -2.66 12.56 3.79
C TYR A 106 -2.73 12.82 2.28
N VAL A 107 -1.95 13.78 1.78
CA VAL A 107 -1.88 14.11 0.35
C VAL A 107 -1.46 12.90 -0.48
N LEU A 108 -0.44 12.16 -0.02
CA LEU A 108 0.07 10.99 -0.73
C LEU A 108 -0.94 9.83 -0.73
N PHE A 109 -1.59 9.57 0.40
CA PHE A 109 -2.55 8.47 0.53
C PHE A 109 -3.83 8.73 -0.28
N PHE A 110 -4.40 9.93 -0.19
CA PHE A 110 -5.65 10.28 -0.85
C PHE A 110 -5.49 10.89 -2.24
N GLN A 111 -4.25 11.12 -2.69
CA GLN A 111 -3.93 11.77 -3.97
C GLN A 111 -4.68 13.11 -4.12
N ASN A 112 -4.69 13.92 -3.05
CA ASN A 112 -5.45 15.15 -3.01
C ASN A 112 -4.65 16.32 -3.62
N ASP A 113 -4.87 16.59 -4.91
CA ASP A 113 -4.14 17.62 -5.66
C ASP A 113 -4.37 19.05 -5.15
N GLU A 114 -5.57 19.34 -4.62
CA GLU A 114 -5.88 20.67 -4.07
C GLU A 114 -4.95 21.00 -2.90
N ILE A 115 -4.86 20.09 -1.92
CA ILE A 115 -3.98 20.27 -0.77
C ILE A 115 -2.51 20.13 -1.18
N ARG A 116 -2.20 19.25 -2.13
CA ARG A 116 -0.84 19.07 -2.66
C ARG A 116 -0.23 20.36 -3.17
N ASN A 117 -1.03 21.17 -3.89
CA ASN A 117 -0.59 22.42 -4.49
C ASN A 117 -0.42 23.56 -3.47
N GLU A 118 -1.05 23.44 -2.30
CA GLU A 118 -0.94 24.41 -1.20
C GLU A 118 0.14 24.05 -0.15
N LEU A 119 0.77 22.87 -0.29
CA LEU A 119 1.64 22.33 0.73
C LEU A 119 2.96 23.10 0.81
N ASP A 120 3.29 23.61 2.01
CA ASP A 120 4.63 24.12 2.29
C ASP A 120 5.56 22.95 2.63
N LEU A 121 6.50 22.65 1.73
CA LEU A 121 7.46 21.57 1.90
C LEU A 121 8.65 21.95 2.78
N LYS A 122 8.91 23.24 3.03
CA LYS A 122 10.11 23.68 3.75
C LYS A 122 10.28 23.04 5.13
N PRO A 123 9.22 22.86 5.96
CA PRO A 123 9.35 22.15 7.22
C PRO A 123 9.83 20.70 7.05
N ILE A 124 9.41 20.04 5.97
CA ILE A 124 9.71 18.64 5.66
C ILE A 124 11.13 18.52 5.08
N GLU A 125 11.52 19.45 4.20
CA GLU A 125 12.89 19.57 3.70
C GLU A 125 13.88 19.83 4.85
N TYR A 126 13.53 20.73 5.77
CA TYR A 126 14.31 20.96 6.98
C TYR A 126 14.48 19.68 7.81
N LEU A 127 13.41 18.91 8.04
CA LEU A 127 13.50 17.63 8.73
C LEU A 127 14.39 16.63 7.97
N SER A 128 14.23 16.54 6.65
CA SER A 128 15.07 15.72 5.77
C SER A 128 16.56 16.08 5.90
N ASP A 129 16.90 17.36 6.05
CA ASP A 129 18.27 17.83 6.29
C ASP A 129 18.79 17.52 7.71
N GLN A 130 17.90 17.26 8.67
CA GLN A 130 18.23 16.85 10.04
C GLN A 130 18.26 15.32 10.20
N ASP A 131 18.70 14.59 9.17
CA ASP A 131 18.84 13.13 9.19
C ASP A 131 17.52 12.35 9.40
N ASN A 132 16.38 12.99 9.12
CA ASN A 132 15.08 12.33 9.23
C ASN A 132 14.78 11.50 7.97
N ALA A 133 15.07 10.20 8.07
CA ALA A 133 14.85 9.22 6.99
C ALA A 133 13.41 9.24 6.45
N TYR A 134 12.43 9.38 7.35
CA TYR A 134 11.01 9.38 6.98
C TYR A 134 10.62 10.64 6.19
N ALA A 135 11.14 11.82 6.57
CA ALA A 135 10.92 13.05 5.82
C ALA A 135 11.52 12.97 4.41
N SER A 136 12.73 12.44 4.28
CA SER A 136 13.35 12.19 2.97
C SER A 136 12.53 11.21 2.14
N TYR A 137 12.04 10.13 2.75
CA TYR A 137 11.19 9.16 2.04
C TYR A 137 9.88 9.80 1.56
N LEU A 138 9.17 10.54 2.41
CA LEU A 138 7.95 11.24 2.01
C LEU A 138 8.20 12.27 0.89
N LEU A 139 9.34 12.97 0.90
CA LEU A 139 9.72 13.87 -0.18
C LEU A 139 9.98 13.12 -1.50
N ALA A 140 10.63 11.96 -1.44
CA ALA A 140 10.77 11.11 -2.62
C ALA A 140 9.39 10.76 -3.19
N GLN A 141 8.48 10.23 -2.36
CA GLN A 141 7.11 9.89 -2.77
C GLN A 141 6.33 11.10 -3.29
N TYR A 142 6.55 12.29 -2.72
CA TYR A 142 5.97 13.53 -3.22
C TYR A 142 6.43 13.82 -4.65
N TYR A 143 7.73 13.81 -4.92
CA TYR A 143 8.25 14.16 -6.24
C TYR A 143 7.92 13.11 -7.31
N GLY A 144 7.84 11.83 -6.93
CA GLY A 144 7.48 10.73 -7.84
C GLY A 144 8.59 10.36 -8.84
N ASP A 145 8.54 9.14 -9.34
CA ASP A 145 9.54 8.50 -10.21
C ASP A 145 9.92 9.26 -11.50
N HIS A 146 9.05 10.15 -11.98
CA HIS A 146 9.33 10.99 -13.16
C HIS A 146 10.21 12.21 -12.85
N SER A 147 10.47 12.49 -11.57
CA SER A 147 11.23 13.65 -11.11
C SER A 147 12.66 13.27 -10.73
N PRO A 148 13.70 14.02 -11.16
CA PRO A 148 15.08 13.80 -10.72
C PRO A 148 15.24 13.83 -9.19
N GLN A 149 14.36 14.56 -8.50
CA GLN A 149 14.33 14.67 -7.05
C GLN A 149 13.93 13.34 -6.38
N TYR A 150 13.18 12.45 -7.04
CA TYR A 150 12.77 11.17 -6.45
C TYR A 150 13.96 10.32 -6.04
N MET A 151 14.85 10.01 -6.98
CA MET A 151 16.04 9.21 -6.67
C MET A 151 16.94 9.91 -5.66
N THR A 152 17.06 11.24 -5.74
CA THR A 152 17.88 12.03 -4.81
C THR A 152 17.39 11.87 -3.36
N TYR A 153 16.09 12.06 -3.13
CA TYR A 153 15.51 11.93 -1.79
C TYR A 153 15.38 10.47 -1.35
N LEU A 154 15.17 9.54 -2.28
CA LEU A 154 15.09 8.11 -1.98
C LEU A 154 16.45 7.58 -1.51
N GLU A 155 17.54 7.89 -2.23
CA GLU A 155 18.90 7.55 -1.79
C GLU A 155 19.24 8.23 -0.46
N LYS A 156 18.88 9.50 -0.29
CA LYS A 156 19.04 10.21 0.98
C LYS A 156 18.33 9.48 2.11
N ALA A 157 17.06 9.10 1.94
CA ALA A 157 16.31 8.33 2.92
C ALA A 157 17.00 6.99 3.23
N GLY A 158 17.47 6.27 2.20
CA GLY A 158 18.17 5.01 2.36
C GLY A 158 19.47 5.15 3.16
N HIS A 159 20.25 6.21 2.92
CA HIS A 159 21.46 6.52 3.68
C HIS A 159 21.18 6.94 5.12
N GLN A 160 20.05 7.62 5.36
CA GLN A 160 19.53 7.95 6.70
C GLN A 160 18.97 6.72 7.42
N GLY A 161 19.04 5.54 6.78
CA GLY A 161 18.66 4.28 7.37
C GLY A 161 17.18 3.94 7.22
N SER A 162 16.46 4.55 6.28
CA SER A 162 15.11 4.12 5.91
C SER A 162 15.16 2.73 5.30
N PRO A 163 14.57 1.71 5.94
CA PRO A 163 14.62 0.35 5.43
C PRO A 163 13.71 0.16 4.21
N ILE A 164 12.57 0.87 4.16
CA ILE A 164 11.68 0.85 3.00
C ILE A 164 12.38 1.52 1.82
N ALA A 165 13.03 2.68 2.00
CA ALA A 165 13.78 3.30 0.92
C ALA A 165 14.92 2.41 0.42
N GLN A 166 15.67 1.76 1.32
CA GLN A 166 16.70 0.79 0.93
C GLN A 166 16.10 -0.34 0.09
N ARG A 167 14.96 -0.93 0.51
CA ARG A 167 14.26 -1.96 -0.27
C ARG A 167 13.77 -1.43 -1.62
N THR A 168 13.19 -0.24 -1.67
CA THR A 168 12.73 0.38 -2.91
C THR A 168 13.92 0.64 -3.86
N LEU A 169 15.06 1.09 -3.34
CA LEU A 169 16.29 1.29 -4.13
C LEU A 169 16.81 0.01 -4.78
N VAL A 170 16.60 -1.15 -4.15
CA VAL A 170 16.87 -2.45 -4.81
C VAL A 170 16.04 -2.58 -6.09
N ASP A 171 14.73 -2.32 -6.03
CA ASP A 171 13.87 -2.42 -7.21
C ASP A 171 14.19 -1.35 -8.26
N GLU A 172 14.47 -0.11 -7.82
CA GLU A 172 14.82 1.00 -8.72
C GLU A 172 16.08 0.67 -9.52
N TYR A 173 17.13 0.21 -8.86
CA TYR A 173 18.39 -0.12 -9.51
C TYR A 173 18.37 -1.45 -10.27
N ASN A 174 17.49 -2.38 -9.91
CA ASN A 174 17.43 -3.69 -10.55
C ASN A 174 16.52 -3.71 -11.78
N PHE A 175 15.34 -3.09 -11.74
CA PHE A 175 14.38 -3.24 -12.86
C PHE A 175 13.37 -2.11 -13.10
N ARG A 176 13.10 -1.19 -12.15
CA ARG A 176 12.07 -0.14 -12.37
C ARG A 176 12.56 1.01 -13.23
N ARG A 177 13.85 1.33 -13.17
CA ARG A 177 14.45 2.40 -14.00
C ARG A 177 14.69 1.92 -15.43
N PRO A 178 14.83 2.86 -16.40
CA PRO A 178 15.28 2.53 -17.74
C PRO A 178 16.56 1.69 -17.71
N ILE A 179 16.72 0.75 -18.65
CA ILE A 179 17.82 -0.24 -18.65
C ILE A 179 19.19 0.44 -18.54
N GLU A 180 19.37 1.60 -19.17
CA GLU A 180 20.62 2.36 -19.15
C GLU A 180 20.95 2.97 -17.78
N GLN A 181 19.99 2.97 -16.87
CA GLN A 181 20.09 3.52 -15.51
C GLN A 181 20.03 2.44 -14.42
N GLN A 182 19.84 1.18 -14.81
CA GLN A 182 19.93 0.03 -13.91
C GLN A 182 21.39 -0.20 -13.53
N ASP A 183 21.60 -0.69 -12.30
CA ASP A 183 22.92 -0.86 -11.70
C ASP A 183 22.85 -2.01 -10.68
N GLU A 184 23.26 -3.20 -11.11
CA GLU A 184 23.21 -4.42 -10.28
C GLU A 184 24.06 -4.30 -9.01
N GLU A 185 25.20 -3.60 -9.08
CA GLU A 185 26.08 -3.41 -7.93
C GLU A 185 25.40 -2.54 -6.87
N LYS A 186 24.74 -1.45 -7.29
CA LYS A 186 23.94 -0.62 -6.39
C LYS A 186 22.72 -1.36 -5.85
N ALA A 187 22.04 -2.15 -6.67
CA ALA A 187 20.91 -2.96 -6.20
C ALA A 187 21.36 -3.94 -5.11
N GLN A 188 22.51 -4.60 -5.30
CA GLN A 188 23.08 -5.50 -4.30
C GLN A 188 23.51 -4.76 -3.03
N TYR A 189 24.15 -3.60 -3.15
CA TYR A 189 24.49 -2.74 -2.01
C TYR A 189 23.26 -2.38 -1.18
N TRP A 190 22.18 -1.92 -1.83
CA TRP A 190 20.95 -1.53 -1.13
C TRP A 190 20.23 -2.72 -0.51
N LYS A 191 20.31 -3.90 -1.12
CA LYS A 191 19.80 -5.15 -0.53
C LYS A 191 20.51 -5.48 0.77
N GLU A 192 21.84 -5.38 0.80
CA GLU A 192 22.64 -5.59 2.01
C GLU A 192 22.29 -4.57 3.10
N GLN A 193 22.09 -3.29 2.75
CA GLN A 193 21.63 -2.29 3.70
C GLN A 193 20.22 -2.58 4.23
N ALA A 194 19.29 -2.97 3.36
CA ALA A 194 17.92 -3.30 3.75
C ALA A 194 17.91 -4.47 4.74
N ILE A 195 18.59 -5.57 4.43
CA ILE A 195 18.74 -6.74 5.31
C ILE A 195 19.38 -6.34 6.64
N LYS A 196 20.42 -5.49 6.63
CA LYS A 196 21.04 -5.00 7.87
C LYS A 196 20.06 -4.18 8.73
N SER A 197 19.18 -3.41 8.10
CA SER A 197 18.24 -2.52 8.82
C SER A 197 16.99 -3.25 9.32
N MET A 198 16.48 -4.25 8.60
CA MET A 198 15.22 -4.93 8.91
C MET A 198 15.35 -6.40 9.33
N GLY A 199 16.48 -7.03 9.03
CA GLY A 199 16.70 -8.48 9.16
C GLY A 199 16.32 -9.23 7.89
N GLU A 200 16.93 -10.41 7.69
CA GLU A 200 16.70 -11.25 6.50
C GLU A 200 15.23 -11.66 6.37
N ASP A 201 14.63 -12.17 7.44
CA ASP A 201 13.25 -12.67 7.41
C ASP A 201 12.26 -11.56 7.02
N ALA A 202 12.39 -10.37 7.62
CA ALA A 202 11.55 -9.22 7.30
C ALA A 202 11.80 -8.73 5.86
N TYR A 203 13.04 -8.74 5.39
CA TYR A 203 13.36 -8.42 3.99
C TYR A 203 12.68 -9.37 3.01
N GLN A 204 12.77 -10.68 3.27
CA GLN A 204 12.13 -11.69 2.43
C GLN A 204 10.61 -11.58 2.47
N GLU A 205 10.01 -11.28 3.62
CA GLU A 205 8.58 -11.00 3.73
C GLU A 205 8.17 -9.79 2.89
N GLU A 206 8.91 -8.68 2.92
CA GLU A 206 8.64 -7.50 2.09
C GLU A 206 8.79 -7.80 0.59
N VAL A 207 9.78 -8.60 0.20
CA VAL A 207 9.90 -9.10 -1.18
C VAL A 207 8.67 -9.93 -1.55
N CYS A 208 8.21 -10.82 -0.65
CA CYS A 208 7.08 -11.70 -0.87
C CYS A 208 5.75 -10.96 -1.02
N LYS A 209 5.51 -9.91 -0.22
CA LYS A 209 4.31 -9.06 -0.29
C LYS A 209 4.15 -8.43 -1.68
N LEU A 210 5.23 -7.96 -2.27
CA LEU A 210 5.22 -7.31 -3.58
C LEU A 210 5.07 -8.31 -4.74
N ALA A 211 5.63 -9.51 -4.59
CA ALA A 211 5.58 -10.56 -5.61
C ALA A 211 4.35 -11.48 -5.51
N ASN A 212 3.41 -11.20 -4.58
CA ASN A 212 2.32 -12.11 -4.22
C ASN A 212 2.82 -13.54 -3.99
N CYS A 213 3.95 -13.72 -3.31
CA CYS A 213 4.47 -15.04 -2.99
C CYS A 213 3.48 -15.73 -2.06
N GLU A 214 2.68 -16.62 -2.63
CA GLU A 214 1.80 -17.54 -1.94
C GLU A 214 2.65 -18.44 -1.02
N THR A 215 2.78 -18.08 0.27
CA THR A 215 3.49 -18.89 1.28
C THR A 215 2.63 -20.05 1.80
N GLY A 216 1.39 -20.19 1.32
CA GLY A 216 0.53 -21.34 1.57
C GLY A 216 0.66 -22.38 0.46
N SER A 217 0.68 -23.67 0.80
CA SER A 217 0.52 -24.72 -0.20
C SER A 217 -0.89 -24.64 -0.81
N PHE A 218 -1.01 -24.16 -2.03
CA PHE A 218 -2.25 -24.27 -2.77
C PHE A 218 -2.43 -25.72 -3.19
N LYS A 219 -3.50 -26.35 -2.72
CA LYS A 219 -3.99 -27.54 -3.39
C LYS A 219 -4.61 -27.03 -4.69
N MET A 220 -3.88 -27.18 -5.80
CA MET A 220 -4.43 -26.93 -7.14
C MET A 220 -5.83 -27.52 -7.19
N VAL A 221 -6.82 -26.70 -7.54
CA VAL A 221 -8.17 -27.20 -7.76
C VAL A 221 -8.07 -28.15 -8.93
N ASP A 222 -8.24 -29.44 -8.64
CA ASP A 222 -8.28 -30.48 -9.64
C ASP A 222 -9.60 -30.35 -10.40
N PHE A 223 -9.62 -29.47 -11.41
CA PHE A 223 -10.79 -29.23 -12.25
C PHE A 223 -11.26 -30.50 -12.97
N SER A 224 -10.43 -31.53 -13.08
CA SER A 224 -10.81 -32.85 -13.60
C SER A 224 -12.00 -33.44 -12.82
N LYS A 225 -12.03 -33.25 -11.49
CA LYS A 225 -13.13 -33.73 -10.64
C LYS A 225 -14.42 -32.95 -10.82
N LEU A 226 -14.33 -31.68 -11.22
CA LEU A 226 -15.51 -30.85 -11.50
C LEU A 226 -16.11 -31.17 -12.87
N ILE A 227 -15.31 -31.70 -13.80
CA ILE A 227 -15.74 -32.10 -15.15
C ILE A 227 -16.37 -33.51 -15.14
N GLU A 228 -15.98 -34.39 -14.22
CA GLU A 228 -16.54 -35.74 -14.11
C GLU A 228 -18.02 -35.76 -13.68
N ASP A 229 -18.44 -34.78 -12.88
CA ASP A 229 -19.82 -34.61 -12.39
C ASP A 229 -20.74 -33.88 -13.39
N GLU A 230 -20.19 -33.29 -14.46
CA GLU A 230 -20.97 -32.70 -15.55
C GLU A 230 -21.57 -33.80 -16.44
N PRO A 231 -22.82 -33.62 -16.95
CA PRO A 231 -23.41 -34.55 -17.90
C PRO A 231 -22.46 -34.81 -19.09
N VAL A 232 -22.45 -36.05 -19.60
CA VAL A 232 -21.52 -36.49 -20.66
C VAL A 232 -21.54 -35.58 -21.89
N ASP A 233 -22.70 -34.98 -22.20
CA ASP A 233 -22.89 -34.10 -23.35
C ASP A 233 -22.70 -32.61 -23.04
N SER A 234 -22.21 -32.28 -21.85
CA SER A 234 -21.89 -30.91 -21.46
C SER A 234 -20.83 -30.33 -22.41
N PRO A 235 -21.01 -29.09 -22.92
CA PRO A 235 -20.00 -28.41 -23.73
C PRO A 235 -18.62 -28.35 -23.05
N ALA A 236 -18.59 -28.29 -21.72
CA ALA A 236 -17.34 -28.26 -20.95
C ALA A 236 -16.60 -29.61 -20.98
N ARG A 237 -17.34 -30.73 -20.93
CA ARG A 237 -16.79 -32.09 -20.99
C ARG A 237 -16.32 -32.45 -22.40
N VAL A 238 -17.09 -32.07 -23.42
CA VAL A 238 -16.71 -32.21 -24.83
C VAL A 238 -15.42 -31.42 -25.13
N ALA A 239 -15.30 -30.19 -24.65
CA ALA A 239 -14.09 -29.38 -24.85
C ALA A 239 -12.87 -29.99 -24.14
N SER A 240 -13.05 -30.54 -22.93
CA SER A 240 -11.99 -31.24 -22.20
C SER A 240 -11.51 -32.50 -22.91
N ASP A 241 -12.42 -33.32 -23.44
CA ASP A 241 -12.07 -34.55 -24.15
C ASP A 241 -11.35 -34.27 -25.48
N MET A 242 -11.75 -33.21 -26.19
CA MET A 242 -11.04 -32.76 -27.40
C MET A 242 -9.62 -32.27 -27.10
N LEU A 243 -9.39 -31.61 -25.96
CA LEU A 243 -8.05 -31.18 -25.55
C LEU A 243 -7.14 -32.35 -25.17
N LYS A 244 -7.69 -33.40 -24.51
CA LYS A 244 -6.93 -34.62 -24.20
C LYS A 244 -6.53 -35.38 -25.47
N GLN A 245 -7.43 -35.51 -26.45
CA GLN A 245 -7.11 -36.16 -27.73
C GLN A 245 -6.01 -35.42 -28.52
N ASN A 246 -5.96 -34.09 -28.43
CA ASN A 246 -4.89 -33.30 -29.07
C ASN A 246 -3.53 -33.44 -28.36
N HIS A 247 -3.52 -33.74 -27.06
CA HIS A 247 -2.28 -33.95 -26.31
C HIS A 247 -1.70 -35.35 -26.56
N ASP A 248 -2.54 -36.39 -26.61
CA ASP A 248 -2.11 -37.77 -26.91
C ASP A 248 -1.66 -37.95 -28.37
N SER A 249 -2.17 -37.12 -29.30
CA SER A 249 -1.73 -37.15 -30.70
C SER A 249 -0.41 -36.41 -30.93
N SER A 250 -0.02 -35.46 -30.07
CA SER A 250 1.29 -34.80 -30.14
C SER A 250 2.44 -35.65 -29.60
N GLU A 251 2.18 -36.65 -28.74
CA GLU A 251 3.22 -37.56 -28.23
C GLU A 251 3.51 -38.74 -29.18
N GLN A 252 2.67 -39.00 -30.20
CA GLN A 252 2.91 -40.07 -31.17
C GLN A 252 3.75 -39.65 -32.38
N ASP A 253 3.96 -38.35 -32.61
CA ASP A 253 4.77 -37.87 -33.74
C ASP A 253 6.26 -37.69 -33.40
N ASP A 254 6.66 -37.81 -32.13
CA ASP A 254 8.06 -37.75 -31.69
C ASP A 254 8.75 -39.13 -31.62
N GLU A 255 8.04 -40.22 -31.94
CA GLU A 255 8.56 -41.60 -31.90
C GLU A 255 8.68 -42.28 -33.28
N LYS A 256 8.92 -41.53 -34.35
CA LYS A 256 9.20 -42.08 -35.70
C LYS A 256 10.45 -41.53 -36.38
#